data_AF-A0A2T0RF12-F1
#
_entry.id   AF-A0A2T0RF12-F1
#
_cell.length_a   1.000
_cell.length_b   1.000
_cell.length_c   1.000
_cell.angle_alpha   90.00
_cell.angle_beta   90.00
_cell.angle_gamma   90.00
#
_symmetry.space_group_name_H-M   'P 1'
#
loop_
_entity.id
_entity.type
_entity.pdbx_description
1 polymer ?
#
loop_
_entity_poly.entity_id
_entity_poly.type
_entity_poly.pdbx_seq_one_letter_code
_entity_poly.pdbx_strand_id
1 'polypeptide(L)'
;KQTTLWQIANRDQDAETVHGTQKPVECMRRPILNNSDPGQAVYEPFMGSGTTLIAAETTNRTCLGVELNPAYVDVAVERWQAFTGKDAVHEVSGVSFSELQAERVEANK
;
A
#
# COMPACT_ATOMS: atom_id res chain seq x y z
N LYS A 1 7.04 28.46 2.74
CA LYS A 1 8.30 27.86 2.23
C LYS A 1 8.37 26.43 2.74
N GLN A 2 8.66 25.44 1.90
CA GLN A 2 8.95 24.09 2.37
C GLN A 2 10.32 24.05 3.08
N THR A 3 10.44 23.16 4.07
CA THR A 3 11.66 22.89 4.85
C THR A 3 12.11 21.44 4.61
N THR A 4 13.39 21.18 4.79
CA THR A 4 13.99 19.84 4.71
C THR A 4 13.83 19.03 6.00
N LEU A 5 13.40 19.66 7.11
CA LEU A 5 13.10 18.97 8.36
C LEU A 5 11.58 18.75 8.50
N TRP A 6 11.16 17.49 8.48
CA TRP A 6 9.75 17.12 8.61
C TRP A 6 9.46 16.56 9.99
N GLN A 7 8.56 17.23 10.71
CA GLN A 7 7.95 16.68 11.92
C GLN A 7 6.70 15.89 11.51
N ILE A 8 6.76 14.58 11.65
CA ILE A 8 5.66 13.65 11.35
C ILE A 8 5.46 12.80 12.61
N ALA A 9 4.25 12.86 13.17
CA ALA A 9 3.91 12.08 14.36
C ALA A 9 3.80 10.59 13.99
N ASN A 10 4.24 9.72 14.91
CA ASN A 10 4.15 8.26 14.76
C ASN A 10 2.82 7.65 15.21
N ARG A 11 1.85 8.47 15.65
CA ARG A 11 0.59 7.99 16.24
C ARG A 11 -0.59 8.17 15.29
N ASP A 12 -1.49 7.17 15.32
CA ASP A 12 -2.86 7.20 14.81
C ASP A 12 -3.04 7.34 13.28
N GLN A 13 -2.18 6.70 12.47
CA GLN A 13 -2.37 6.65 11.00
C GLN A 13 -2.96 5.33 10.48
N ASP A 14 -3.00 4.29 11.30
CA ASP A 14 -3.73 3.04 11.03
C ASP A 14 -4.29 2.55 12.38
N ALA A 15 -5.58 2.21 12.45
CA ALA A 15 -6.24 1.85 13.71
C ALA A 15 -5.69 0.56 14.36
N GLU A 16 -4.95 -0.26 13.61
CA GLU A 16 -4.20 -1.41 14.13
C GLU A 16 -2.91 -1.57 13.32
N THR A 17 -1.80 -0.96 13.75
CA THR A 17 -0.48 -1.27 13.19
C THR A 17 -0.08 -2.69 13.60
N VAL A 18 -0.41 -3.69 12.78
CA VAL A 18 0.00 -5.09 12.95
C VAL A 18 1.50 -5.28 12.65
N HIS A 19 2.14 -4.33 11.95
CA HIS A 19 3.50 -4.47 11.44
C HIS A 19 4.54 -3.58 12.14
N GLY A 20 5.59 -4.19 12.70
CA GLY A 20 6.59 -3.52 13.54
C GLY A 20 7.46 -2.43 12.87
N THR A 21 7.47 -2.32 11.54
CA THR A 21 8.29 -1.35 10.79
C THR A 21 7.50 -0.45 9.83
N GLN A 22 6.17 -0.41 9.95
CA GLN A 22 5.30 0.40 9.09
C GLN A 22 5.68 1.89 9.16
N LYS A 23 5.88 2.50 7.99
CA LYS A 23 6.18 3.94 7.92
C LYS A 23 4.88 4.74 8.01
N PRO A 24 4.91 5.95 8.60
CA PRO A 24 3.79 6.88 8.48
C PRO A 24 3.51 7.20 7.02
N VAL A 25 2.23 7.17 6.60
CA VAL A 25 1.80 7.44 5.22
C VAL A 25 2.25 8.83 4.77
N GLU A 26 2.20 9.80 5.67
CA GLU A 26 2.60 11.18 5.36
C GLU A 26 4.08 11.30 4.92
N CYS A 27 4.95 10.38 5.35
CA CYS A 27 6.33 10.34 4.89
C CYS A 27 6.44 10.10 3.37
N MET A 28 5.54 9.30 2.80
CA MET A 28 5.50 9.02 1.37
C MET A 28 4.57 9.98 0.62
N ARG A 29 3.51 10.47 1.28
CA ARG A 29 2.53 11.37 0.66
C ARG A 29 3.13 12.73 0.27
N ARG A 30 3.96 13.33 1.13
CA ARG A 30 4.63 14.62 0.86
C ARG A 30 5.48 14.59 -0.43
N PRO A 31 6.45 13.67 -0.60
CA PRO A 31 7.25 13.63 -1.81
C PRO A 31 6.43 13.33 -3.06
N ILE A 32 5.37 12.50 -2.99
CA ILE A 32 4.47 12.26 -4.13
C ILE A 32 3.81 13.56 -4.60
N LEU A 33 3.24 14.35 -3.68
CA LEU A 33 2.61 15.63 -4.03
C LEU A 33 3.57 16.67 -4.58
N ASN A 34 4.83 16.66 -4.14
CA ASN A 34 5.82 17.64 -4.57
C ASN A 34 6.40 17.33 -5.96
N ASN A 35 6.35 16.08 -6.41
CA ASN A 35 7.13 15.60 -7.56
C ASN A 35 6.30 14.87 -8.62
N SER A 36 4.97 14.89 -8.51
CA SER A 36 4.08 14.29 -9.50
C SER A 36 2.77 15.05 -9.57
N ASP A 37 2.01 14.83 -10.63
CA ASP A 37 0.63 15.29 -10.79
C ASP A 37 -0.38 14.14 -10.59
N PRO A 38 -1.63 14.42 -10.21
CA PRO A 38 -2.69 13.41 -10.19
C PRO A 38 -2.76 12.65 -11.53
N GLY A 39 -2.98 11.34 -11.46
CA GLY A 39 -2.98 10.44 -12.61
C GLY A 39 -1.61 9.90 -13.02
N GLN A 40 -0.50 10.44 -12.51
CA GLN A 40 0.83 9.88 -12.76
C GLN A 40 1.09 8.62 -11.92
N ALA A 41 2.08 7.84 -12.36
CA ALA A 41 2.51 6.63 -11.68
C ALA A 41 3.58 6.91 -10.62
N VAL A 42 3.55 6.17 -9.52
CA VAL A 42 4.58 6.10 -8.47
C VAL A 42 5.12 4.68 -8.46
N TYR A 43 6.43 4.52 -8.58
CA TYR A 43 7.07 3.21 -8.53
C TYR A 43 7.65 2.92 -7.14
N GLU A 44 7.32 1.78 -6.56
CA GLU A 44 7.83 1.31 -5.26
C GLU A 44 8.41 -0.11 -5.40
N PRO A 45 9.75 -0.26 -5.53
CA PRO A 45 10.37 -1.57 -5.69
C PRO A 45 10.42 -2.41 -4.40
N PHE A 46 10.08 -1.83 -3.23
CA PHE A 46 10.14 -2.51 -1.94
C PHE A 46 8.87 -2.21 -1.12
N MET A 47 7.73 -2.78 -1.54
CA MET A 47 6.40 -2.42 -1.03
C MET A 47 6.26 -2.54 0.49
N GLY A 48 6.85 -3.57 1.09
CA GLY A 48 6.66 -3.91 2.50
C GLY A 48 5.17 -3.94 2.84
N SER A 49 4.75 -3.20 3.88
CA SER A 49 3.34 -3.10 4.29
C SER A 49 2.49 -2.09 3.49
N GLY A 50 2.92 -1.70 2.28
CA GLY A 50 2.09 -0.90 1.36
C GLY A 50 1.95 0.58 1.70
N THR A 51 2.88 1.18 2.44
CA THR A 51 2.75 2.62 2.82
C THR A 51 2.72 3.56 1.61
N THR A 52 3.57 3.31 0.60
CA THR A 52 3.60 4.09 -0.64
C THR A 52 2.32 3.88 -1.45
N LEU A 53 1.75 2.66 -1.45
CA LEU A 53 0.47 2.35 -2.09
C LEU A 53 -0.68 3.20 -1.51
N ILE A 54 -0.81 3.26 -0.18
CA ILE A 54 -1.83 4.11 0.47
C ILE A 54 -1.59 5.60 0.18
N ALA A 55 -0.32 6.05 0.21
CA ALA A 55 0.02 7.43 -0.11
C ALA A 55 -0.33 7.81 -1.56
N ALA A 56 -0.12 6.91 -2.53
CA ALA A 56 -0.50 7.10 -3.91
C ALA A 56 -2.03 7.14 -4.08
N GLU A 57 -2.77 6.22 -3.44
CA GLU A 57 -4.25 6.20 -3.47
C GLU A 57 -4.83 7.52 -2.92
N THR A 58 -4.38 7.97 -1.74
CA THR A 58 -4.84 9.23 -1.12
C THR A 58 -4.52 10.48 -1.94
N THR A 59 -3.59 10.37 -2.89
CA THR A 59 -3.18 11.48 -3.75
C THR A 59 -3.65 11.28 -5.19
N ASN A 60 -4.48 10.29 -5.52
CA ASN A 60 -4.94 10.05 -6.88
C ASN A 60 -3.78 9.79 -7.87
N ARG A 61 -2.79 9.00 -7.45
CA ARG A 61 -1.70 8.46 -8.29
C ARG A 61 -1.85 6.95 -8.38
N THR A 62 -1.34 6.35 -9.45
CA THR A 62 -1.27 4.88 -9.56
C THR A 62 0.03 4.40 -8.93
N CYS A 63 -0.02 3.49 -7.97
CA CYS A 63 1.19 2.84 -7.44
C CYS A 63 1.49 1.58 -8.25
N LEU A 64 2.72 1.48 -8.76
CA LEU A 64 3.28 0.26 -9.34
C LEU A 64 4.34 -0.22 -8.36
N GLY A 65 4.23 -1.43 -7.83
CA GLY A 65 5.30 -1.90 -6.97
C GLY A 65 5.42 -3.38 -6.79
N VAL A 66 6.52 -3.72 -6.12
CA VAL A 66 7.06 -5.07 -6.04
C VAL A 66 7.36 -5.38 -4.59
N GLU A 67 7.06 -6.61 -4.20
CA GLU A 67 7.45 -7.17 -2.92
C GLU A 67 7.86 -8.61 -3.12
N LEU A 68 8.97 -8.98 -2.50
CA LEU A 68 9.57 -10.30 -2.65
C LEU A 68 8.90 -11.31 -1.73
N ASN A 69 8.53 -10.90 -0.52
CA ASN A 69 7.93 -11.77 0.48
C ASN A 69 6.41 -11.86 0.27
N PRO A 70 5.85 -13.03 -0.09
CA PRO A 70 4.42 -13.19 -0.31
C PRO A 70 3.56 -12.76 0.89
N ALA A 71 4.04 -12.99 2.12
CA ALA A 71 3.30 -12.57 3.32
C ALA A 71 3.17 -11.04 3.41
N TYR A 72 4.13 -10.28 2.91
CA TYR A 72 4.03 -8.82 2.85
C TYR A 72 3.21 -8.32 1.68
N VAL A 73 3.14 -9.08 0.57
CA VAL A 73 2.15 -8.82 -0.49
C VAL A 73 0.75 -8.88 0.10
N ASP A 74 0.44 -9.94 0.85
CA ASP A 74 -0.87 -10.13 1.49
C ASP A 74 -1.19 -8.96 2.43
N VAL A 75 -0.26 -8.59 3.33
CA VAL A 75 -0.42 -7.42 4.23
C VAL A 75 -0.69 -6.12 3.47
N ALA A 76 0.06 -5.85 2.39
CA ALA A 76 -0.13 -4.62 1.61
C ALA A 76 -1.50 -4.58 0.91
N VAL A 77 -1.94 -5.71 0.36
CA VAL A 77 -3.25 -5.85 -0.29
C VAL A 77 -4.37 -5.69 0.71
N GLU A 78 -4.34 -6.43 1.82
CA GLU A 78 -5.36 -6.37 2.88
C GLU A 78 -5.46 -4.95 3.46
N ARG A 79 -4.33 -4.28 3.69
CA ARG A 79 -4.31 -2.89 4.17
C ARG A 79 -4.93 -1.93 3.15
N TRP A 80 -4.65 -2.08 1.86
CA TRP A 80 -5.26 -1.25 0.83
C TRP A 80 -6.77 -1.51 0.68
N GLN A 81 -7.21 -2.77 0.75
CA GLN A 81 -8.63 -3.10 0.73
C GLN A 81 -9.35 -2.52 1.95
N ALA A 82 -8.79 -2.64 3.15
CA ALA A 82 -9.35 -2.05 4.36
C ALA A 82 -9.41 -0.51 4.29
N PHE A 83 -8.39 0.12 3.71
CA PHE A 83 -8.33 1.57 3.54
C PHE A 83 -9.35 2.09 2.51
N THR A 84 -9.52 1.40 1.38
CA THR A 84 -10.35 1.86 0.25
C THR A 84 -11.77 1.31 0.24
N GLY A 85 -12.02 0.19 0.92
CA GLY A 85 -13.25 -0.60 0.81
C GLY A 85 -13.40 -1.31 -0.55
N LYS A 86 -12.36 -1.37 -1.37
CA LYS A 86 -12.36 -2.04 -2.68
C LYS A 86 -11.79 -3.45 -2.55
N ASP A 87 -12.10 -4.29 -3.54
CA ASP A 87 -11.50 -5.61 -3.69
C ASP A 87 -10.31 -5.56 -4.64
N ALA A 88 -9.18 -6.12 -4.21
CA ALA A 88 -8.03 -6.29 -5.08
C ALA A 88 -8.30 -7.45 -6.06
N VAL A 89 -7.95 -7.23 -7.33
CA VAL A 89 -8.21 -8.19 -8.40
C VAL A 89 -6.89 -8.53 -9.08
N HIS A 90 -6.69 -9.82 -9.33
CA HIS A 90 -5.55 -10.29 -10.11
C HIS A 90 -5.80 -9.99 -11.60
N GLU A 91 -5.00 -9.08 -12.17
CA GLU A 91 -5.19 -8.53 -13.52
C GLU A 91 -5.42 -9.61 -14.61
N VAL A 92 -4.65 -10.71 -14.57
CA VAL A 92 -4.71 -11.74 -15.63
C VAL A 92 -5.90 -12.67 -15.48
N SER A 93 -6.26 -13.06 -14.26
CA SER A 93 -7.34 -14.04 -14.04
C SER A 93 -8.69 -13.38 -13.79
N GLY A 94 -8.71 -12.09 -13.43
CA GLY A 94 -9.92 -11.37 -13.01
C GLY A 94 -10.49 -11.82 -11.67
N VAL A 95 -9.80 -12.71 -10.95
CA VAL A 95 -10.23 -13.27 -9.66
C VAL A 95 -9.83 -12.32 -8.53
N SER A 96 -10.70 -12.17 -7.53
CA SER A 96 -10.42 -11.33 -6.37
C SER A 96 -9.35 -11.95 -5.47
N PHE A 97 -8.69 -11.11 -4.68
CA PHE A 97 -7.69 -11.56 -3.71
C PHE A 97 -8.27 -12.53 -2.67
N SER A 98 -9.50 -12.28 -2.20
CA SER A 98 -10.17 -13.15 -1.23
C SER A 98 -10.48 -14.54 -1.79
N GLU A 99 -10.90 -14.63 -3.05
CA GLU A 99 -11.11 -15.92 -3.73
C GLU A 99 -9.79 -16.68 -3.91
N LEU A 100 -8.72 -15.99 -4.37
CA LEU A 100 -7.39 -16.60 -4.50
C LEU A 100 -6.83 -17.07 -3.16
N GLN A 101 -7.07 -16.33 -2.08
CA GLN A 101 -6.63 -16.71 -0.73
C GLN A 101 -7.35 -18.00 -0.29
N ALA A 102 -8.67 -18.10 -0.50
CA ALA A 102 -9.44 -19.31 -0.19
C ALA A 102 -8.94 -20.53 -0.99
N GLU A 103 -8.68 -20.38 -2.29
CA GLU A 103 -8.13 -21.44 -3.14
C GLU A 103 -6.75 -21.92 -2.64
N ARG A 104 -5.86 -20.99 -2.28
CA ARG A 104 -4.52 -21.31 -1.74
C ARG A 104 -4.61 -22.02 -0.40
N VAL A 105 -5.55 -21.64 0.46
CA VAL A 105 -5.75 -22.31 1.75
C VAL A 105 -6.24 -23.74 1.53
N GLU A 106 -7.21 -23.97 0.65
CA GLU A 106 -7.67 -25.33 0.33
C GLU A 106 -6.60 -26.19 -0.34
N ALA A 107 -5.78 -25.63 -1.23
CA ALA A 107 -4.69 -26.35 -1.89
C ALA A 107 -3.55 -26.76 -0.94
N ASN A 108 -3.44 -26.13 0.23
CA ASN A 108 -2.42 -26.40 1.26
C ASN A 108 -2.93 -27.27 2.42
N LYS A 109 -4.20 -27.71 2.39
CA LYS A 109 -4.73 -28.72 3.32
C LYS A 109 -4.37 -30.13 2.85
#